data_AF-A0A8T4NSH7-F1
#
_entry.id   AF-A0A8T4NSH7-F1
#
_cell.length_a   1.000
_cell.length_b   1.000
_cell.length_c   1.000
_cell.angle_alpha   90.00
_cell.angle_beta   90.00
_cell.angle_gamma   90.00
#
_symmetry.space_group_name_H-M   'P 1'
#
loop_
_entity.id
_entity.type
_entity.pdbx_description
1 polymer ?
#
loop_
_entity_poly.entity_id
_entity_poly.type
_entity_poly.pdbx_seq_one_letter_code
_entity_poly.pdbx_strand_id
1 'polypeptide(L)'
;MVFDAFIQQYPRIAIILISLVMTLFITVVRYFMTDREKMKEIRDRQKKLRAEMKLYKNHPEKMMKINKKMMEDFPEQMRQSFKPMIITIIPVLLLFTWMKAVFVATAIANTWLWWYIGASIVLSIIVSKLFGLQ
;
A
#
# COMPACT_ATOMS: atom_id res chain seq x y z
N MET A 1 -4.46 29.80 8.07
CA MET A 1 -5.23 30.47 9.14
C MET A 1 -6.51 29.72 9.52
N VAL A 2 -7.53 29.59 8.67
CA VAL A 2 -8.79 28.89 9.05
C VAL A 2 -8.58 27.38 9.24
N PHE A 3 -7.83 26.74 8.34
CA PHE A 3 -7.58 25.30 8.42
C PHE A 3 -6.67 24.91 9.60
N ASP A 4 -5.64 25.71 9.87
CA ASP A 4 -4.76 25.48 11.03
C ASP A 4 -5.52 25.64 12.35
N ALA A 5 -6.41 26.65 12.44
CA ALA A 5 -7.28 26.84 13.60
C ALA A 5 -8.22 25.65 13.81
N PHE A 6 -8.80 25.10 12.73
CA PHE A 6 -9.62 23.89 12.80
C PHE A 6 -8.83 22.67 13.29
N ILE A 7 -7.59 22.49 12.82
CA ILE A 7 -6.73 21.38 13.28
C ILE A 7 -6.37 21.53 14.76
N GLN A 8 -6.12 22.75 15.23
CA GLN A 8 -5.85 22.99 16.65
C GLN A 8 -7.08 22.75 17.53
N GLN A 9 -8.27 23.14 17.07
CA GLN A 9 -9.51 22.97 17.82
C GLN A 9 -10.03 21.53 17.82
N TYR A 10 -9.92 20.82 16.69
CA TYR A 10 -10.42 19.46 16.50
C TYR A 10 -9.36 18.52 15.90
N PRO A 11 -8.22 18.30 16.59
CA PRO A 11 -7.09 17.56 16.04
C PRO A 11 -7.43 16.10 15.70
N ARG A 12 -8.33 15.47 16.46
CA ARG A 12 -8.77 14.08 16.21
C ARG A 12 -9.66 13.95 14.97
N ILE A 13 -10.51 14.93 14.69
CA ILE A 13 -11.37 14.91 13.49
C ILE A 13 -10.54 15.24 12.25
N ALA A 14 -9.66 16.23 12.37
CA ALA A 14 -8.74 16.61 11.31
C ALA A 14 -7.85 15.44 10.86
N ILE A 15 -7.27 14.69 11.80
CA ILE A 15 -6.40 13.57 11.42
C ILE A 15 -7.17 12.43 10.73
N ILE A 16 -8.41 12.17 11.13
CA ILE A 16 -9.27 11.17 10.46
C ILE A 16 -9.60 11.61 9.03
N LEU A 17 -9.95 12.89 8.82
CA LEU A 17 -10.22 13.43 7.49
C LEU A 17 -8.98 13.36 6.59
N ILE A 18 -7.81 13.71 7.12
CA ILE A 18 -6.53 13.61 6.40
C ILE A 18 -6.24 12.15 6.04
N SER A 19 -6.40 11.22 6.99
CA SER A 19 -6.25 9.78 6.75
C SER A 19 -7.20 9.30 5.65
N LEU A 20 -8.46 9.76 5.64
CA LEU A 20 -9.44 9.38 4.62
C LEU A 20 -9.02 9.83 3.22
N VAL A 21 -8.67 11.11 3.08
CA VAL A 21 -8.21 11.67 1.80
C VAL A 21 -6.97 10.93 1.31
N MET A 22 -6.03 10.64 2.21
CA MET A 22 -4.81 9.93 1.87
C MET A 22 -5.09 8.47 1.47
N THR A 23 -5.93 7.77 2.22
CA THR A 23 -6.33 6.40 1.89
C THR A 23 -7.00 6.36 0.51
N LEU A 24 -7.90 7.29 0.20
CA LEU A 24 -8.53 7.40 -1.11
C LEU A 24 -7.50 7.69 -2.21
N PHE A 25 -6.59 8.63 -2.00
CA PHE A 25 -5.51 8.94 -2.94
C PHE A 25 -4.66 7.69 -3.27
N ILE A 26 -4.15 6.99 -2.24
CA ILE A 26 -3.32 5.79 -2.45
C ILE A 26 -4.15 4.70 -3.15
N THR A 27 -5.43 4.57 -2.82
CA THR A 27 -6.35 3.60 -3.44
C THR A 27 -6.54 3.89 -4.93
N VAL A 28 -6.78 5.15 -5.29
CA VAL A 28 -6.92 5.61 -6.68
C VAL A 28 -5.62 5.39 -7.46
N VAL A 29 -4.48 5.79 -6.90
CA VAL A 29 -3.17 5.57 -7.54
C VAL A 29 -2.93 4.08 -7.80
N ARG A 30 -3.19 3.22 -6.82
CA ARG A 30 -3.09 1.76 -6.99
C ARG A 30 -4.07 1.24 -8.05
N TYR A 31 -5.31 1.72 -8.04
CA TYR A 31 -6.34 1.31 -8.99
C TYR A 31 -5.92 1.59 -10.44
N PHE A 32 -5.37 2.77 -10.71
CA PHE A 32 -4.97 3.16 -12.07
C PHE A 32 -3.59 2.63 -12.49
N MET A 33 -2.68 2.40 -11.54
CA MET A 33 -1.28 2.06 -11.87
C MET A 33 -0.96 0.57 -11.81
N THR A 34 -1.83 -0.26 -11.22
CA THR A 34 -1.65 -1.70 -11.15
C THR A 34 -2.48 -2.40 -12.21
N ASP A 35 -1.81 -3.12 -13.11
CA ASP A 35 -2.46 -3.97 -14.10
C ASP A 35 -2.96 -5.27 -13.45
N ARG A 36 -4.29 -5.37 -13.26
CA ARG A 36 -4.90 -6.51 -12.56
C ARG A 36 -4.81 -7.81 -13.37
N GLU A 37 -4.86 -7.74 -14.69
CA GLU A 37 -4.80 -8.93 -15.54
C GLU A 37 -3.39 -9.52 -15.52
N LYS A 38 -2.36 -8.69 -15.69
CA LYS A 38 -0.96 -9.13 -15.58
C LYS A 38 -0.64 -9.70 -14.20
N MET A 39 -1.11 -9.06 -13.14
CA MET A 39 -0.90 -9.56 -11.78
C MET A 39 -1.60 -10.90 -11.54
N LYS A 40 -2.76 -11.12 -12.15
CA LYS A 40 -3.47 -12.41 -12.10
C LYS A 40 -2.69 -13.48 -12.87
N GLU A 41 -2.21 -13.17 -14.07
CA GLU A 41 -1.43 -14.09 -14.90
C GLU A 41 -0.13 -14.53 -14.19
N ILE A 42 0.61 -13.59 -13.62
CA ILE A 42 1.83 -13.88 -12.84
C ILE A 42 1.50 -14.77 -11.63
N ARG A 43 0.43 -14.48 -10.89
CA ARG A 43 0.01 -15.29 -9.73
C ARG A 43 -0.37 -16.71 -10.15
N ASP A 44 -1.09 -16.86 -11.26
CA ASP A 44 -1.48 -18.16 -11.79
C ASP A 44 -0.27 -18.97 -12.26
N ARG A 45 0.70 -18.32 -12.95
CA ARG A 45 1.98 -18.94 -13.35
C ARG A 45 2.78 -19.38 -12.13
N GLN A 46 2.95 -18.53 -11.13
CA GLN A 46 3.61 -18.86 -9.87
C GLN A 46 2.93 -20.02 -9.14
N LYS A 47 1.59 -20.10 -9.16
CA LYS A 47 0.84 -21.20 -8.55
C LYS A 47 1.12 -22.54 -9.26
N LYS A 48 1.18 -22.54 -10.59
CA LYS A 48 1.56 -23.72 -11.39
C LYS A 48 2.99 -24.16 -11.10
N LEU A 49 3.95 -23.22 -11.13
CA LEU A 49 5.36 -23.50 -10.82
C LEU A 49 5.54 -24.05 -9.39
N ARG A 50 4.80 -23.52 -8.41
CA ARG A 50 4.79 -24.06 -7.04
C ARG A 50 4.23 -25.48 -6.94
N ALA A 51 3.24 -25.84 -7.76
CA ALA A 51 2.76 -27.21 -7.85
C ALA A 51 3.82 -28.13 -8.46
N GLU A 52 4.50 -27.70 -9.53
CA GLU A 52 5.59 -28.44 -10.15
C GLU A 52 6.77 -28.66 -9.18
N MET A 53 7.13 -27.67 -8.37
CA MET A 53 8.15 -27.82 -7.32
C MET A 53 7.81 -28.94 -6.34
N LYS A 54 6.53 -29.13 -6.00
CA LYS A 54 6.10 -30.22 -5.10
C LYS A 54 6.23 -31.60 -5.74
N LEU A 55 6.08 -31.69 -7.06
CA LEU A 55 6.20 -32.94 -7.82
C LEU A 55 7.66 -33.33 -8.06
N TYR A 56 8.55 -32.35 -8.23
CA TYR A 56 9.95 -32.57 -8.60
C TYR A 56 10.96 -32.34 -7.47
N LYS A 57 10.54 -32.43 -6.20
CA LYS A 57 11.40 -32.17 -5.01
C LYS A 57 12.74 -32.92 -5.03
N ASN A 58 12.76 -34.14 -5.56
CA ASN A 58 13.93 -35.01 -5.58
C ASN A 58 14.77 -34.86 -6.87
N HIS A 59 14.42 -33.93 -7.76
CA HIS A 59 15.11 -33.68 -9.02
C HIS A 59 15.78 -32.29 -9.02
N PRO A 60 17.03 -32.18 -8.55
CA PRO A 60 17.70 -30.89 -8.35
C PRO A 60 17.79 -30.05 -9.62
N GLU A 61 18.05 -30.67 -10.78
CA GLU A 61 18.09 -29.95 -12.06
C GLU A 61 16.73 -29.35 -12.45
N LYS A 62 15.64 -30.10 -12.24
CA LYS A 62 14.28 -29.61 -12.53
C LYS A 62 13.88 -28.52 -11.55
N MET A 63 14.23 -28.66 -10.27
CA MET A 63 14.03 -27.63 -9.26
C MET A 63 14.76 -26.33 -9.61
N MET A 64 16.01 -26.41 -10.09
CA MET A 64 16.76 -25.24 -10.53
C MET A 64 16.09 -24.54 -11.71
N LYS A 65 15.58 -25.29 -12.70
CA LYS A 65 14.83 -24.73 -13.83
C LYS A 65 13.52 -24.05 -13.38
N ILE A 66 12.79 -24.65 -12.43
CA ILE A 66 11.54 -24.09 -11.91
C ILE A 66 11.82 -22.79 -11.13
N ASN A 67 12.86 -22.77 -10.29
CA ASN A 67 13.28 -21.56 -9.58
C ASN A 67 13.67 -20.44 -10.55
N LYS A 68 14.40 -20.76 -11.63
CA LYS A 68 14.76 -19.79 -12.66
C LYS A 68 13.52 -19.16 -13.31
N LYS A 69 12.53 -19.97 -13.70
CA LYS A 69 11.24 -19.47 -14.22
C LYS A 69 10.50 -18.60 -13.20
N MET A 70 10.58 -18.94 -11.92
CA MET A 70 9.97 -18.13 -10.86
C MET A 70 10.65 -16.76 -10.72
N MET A 71 11.96 -16.68 -10.95
CA MET A 71 12.70 -15.42 -10.98
C MET A 71 12.44 -14.59 -12.24
N GLU A 72 12.09 -15.21 -13.37
CA GLU A 72 11.75 -14.49 -14.61
C GLU A 72 10.51 -13.60 -14.45
N ASP A 73 9.54 -14.02 -13.62
CA ASP A 73 8.34 -13.21 -13.31
C ASP A 73 8.63 -12.08 -12.29
N PHE A 74 9.75 -12.13 -11.58
CA PHE A 74 10.04 -11.23 -10.46
C PHE A 74 10.16 -9.76 -10.88
N PRO A 75 10.89 -9.39 -11.96
CA PRO A 75 10.99 -7.99 -12.39
C PRO A 75 9.64 -7.37 -12.76
N GLU A 76 8.76 -8.11 -13.43
CA GLU A 76 7.43 -7.60 -13.78
C GLU A 76 6.56 -7.48 -12.53
N GLN A 77 6.57 -8.47 -11.63
CA GLN A 77 5.89 -8.39 -10.34
C GLN A 77 6.36 -7.19 -9.51
N MET A 78 7.68 -6.97 -9.46
CA MET A 78 8.30 -5.82 -8.83
C MET A 78 7.78 -4.53 -9.48
N ARG A 79 7.80 -4.42 -10.81
CA ARG A 79 7.36 -3.21 -11.52
C ARG A 79 5.91 -2.85 -11.20
N GLN A 80 5.01 -3.83 -11.20
CA GLN A 80 3.60 -3.65 -10.88
C GLN A 80 3.36 -3.23 -9.42
N SER A 81 4.27 -3.58 -8.51
CA SER A 81 4.19 -3.24 -7.07
C SER A 81 4.91 -1.93 -6.74
N PHE A 82 6.07 -1.70 -7.33
CA PHE A 82 6.92 -0.53 -7.06
C PHE A 82 6.46 0.73 -7.76
N LYS A 83 5.90 0.62 -8.98
CA LYS A 83 5.39 1.79 -9.71
C LYS A 83 4.37 2.58 -8.88
N PRO A 84 3.28 1.99 -8.35
CA PRO A 84 2.37 2.72 -7.47
C PRO A 84 3.06 3.13 -6.16
N MET A 85 3.93 2.30 -5.59
CA MET A 85 4.62 2.61 -4.34
C MET A 85 5.44 3.89 -4.43
N ILE A 86 6.32 4.02 -5.43
CA ILE A 86 7.18 5.19 -5.64
C ILE A 86 6.35 6.46 -5.85
N ILE A 87 5.25 6.34 -6.57
CA ILE A 87 4.38 7.47 -6.85
C ILE A 87 3.61 7.89 -5.60
N THR A 88 3.26 6.93 -4.73
CA THR A 88 2.61 7.24 -3.44
C THR A 88 3.57 7.72 -2.37
N ILE A 89 4.85 7.31 -2.39
CA ILE A 89 5.80 7.62 -1.32
C ILE A 89 6.12 9.11 -1.25
N ILE A 90 6.19 9.79 -2.40
CA ILE A 90 6.49 11.22 -2.47
C ILE A 90 5.36 12.04 -1.79
N PRO A 91 4.07 11.87 -2.15
CA PRO A 91 2.95 12.49 -1.45
C PRO A 91 2.87 12.09 0.04
N VAL A 92 3.13 10.82 0.38
CA VAL A 92 3.13 10.38 1.79
C VAL A 92 4.17 11.16 2.59
N LEU A 93 5.40 11.30 2.10
CA LEU A 93 6.48 11.98 2.82
C LEU A 93 6.22 13.47 2.97
N LEU A 94 5.69 14.12 1.93
CA LEU A 94 5.29 15.53 1.98
C LEU A 94 4.17 15.75 3.00
N LEU A 95 3.13 14.93 2.95
CA LEU A 95 2.02 14.95 3.90
C LEU A 95 2.51 14.73 5.33
N PHE A 96 3.39 13.75 5.53
CA PHE A 96 3.93 13.43 6.86
C PHE A 96 4.77 14.57 7.45
N THR A 97 5.58 15.23 6.63
CA THR A 97 6.39 16.37 7.05
C THR A 97 5.50 17.55 7.46
N TRP A 98 4.47 17.84 6.68
CA TRP A 98 3.50 18.89 6.99
C TRP A 98 2.65 18.54 8.23
N MET A 99 2.17 17.30 8.35
CA MET A 99 1.43 16.82 9.52
C MET A 99 2.26 16.95 10.79
N LYS A 100 3.54 16.59 10.77
CA LYS A 100 4.43 16.76 11.93
C LYS A 100 4.47 18.21 12.38
N ALA A 101 4.59 19.16 11.44
CA ALA A 101 4.66 20.58 11.75
C ALA A 101 3.35 21.13 12.36
N VAL A 102 2.19 20.65 11.90
CA VAL A 102 0.90 21.16 12.38
C VAL A 102 0.46 20.48 13.68
N PHE A 103 0.66 19.17 13.82
CA PHE A 103 0.18 18.42 14.98
C PHE A 103 1.09 18.54 16.21
N VAL A 104 2.35 18.97 16.07
CA VAL A 104 3.27 19.17 17.21
C VAL A 104 2.77 20.25 18.18
N ALA A 105 1.95 21.19 17.71
CA ALA A 105 1.37 22.26 18.53
C ALA A 105 -0.02 21.90 19.09
N THR A 106 -0.46 20.64 18.99
CA THR A 106 -1.81 20.21 19.40
C THR A 106 -1.79 19.27 20.60
N ALA A 107 -2.96 19.04 21.22
CA ALA A 107 -3.11 18.11 22.34
C ALA A 107 -2.72 16.64 22.03
N ILE A 108 -2.54 16.28 20.75
CA ILE A 108 -2.11 14.95 20.31
C ILE A 108 -0.67 14.92 19.78
N ALA A 109 0.15 15.92 20.07
CA ALA A 109 1.53 16.04 19.57
C ALA A 109 2.41 14.79 19.73
N ASN A 110 2.19 14.00 20.79
CA ASN A 110 2.95 12.76 21.05
C ASN A 110 2.26 11.50 20.53
N THR A 111 0.98 11.58 20.14
CA THR A 111 0.15 10.42 19.78
C THR A 111 -0.48 10.51 18.39
N TRP A 112 -0.29 11.63 17.66
CA TRP A 112 -0.89 11.85 16.34
C TRP A 112 -0.53 10.74 15.36
N LEU A 113 0.70 10.22 15.41
CA LEU A 113 1.13 9.12 14.54
C LEU A 113 0.26 7.86 14.75
N TRP A 114 -0.03 7.50 16.00
CA TRP A 114 -0.86 6.35 16.33
C TRP A 114 -2.32 6.56 15.91
N TRP A 115 -2.84 7.78 16.09
CA TRP A 115 -4.16 8.15 15.60
C TRP A 115 -4.26 8.05 14.07
N TYR A 116 -3.24 8.53 13.35
CA TYR A 116 -3.17 8.42 11.90
C TYR A 116 -3.09 6.96 11.44
N ILE A 117 -2.22 6.15 12.05
CA ILE A 117 -2.07 4.73 11.70
C ILE A 117 -3.38 3.98 11.98
N GLY A 118 -3.96 4.14 13.17
CA GLY A 118 -5.22 3.50 13.54
C GLY A 118 -6.36 3.88 12.59
N ALA A 119 -6.54 5.17 12.32
CA ALA A 119 -7.57 5.65 11.39
C ALA A 119 -7.34 5.12 9.97
N SER A 120 -6.11 5.18 9.46
CA SER A 120 -5.79 4.72 8.11
C SER A 120 -6.00 3.22 7.91
N ILE A 121 -5.73 2.38 8.92
CA ILE A 121 -5.99 0.93 8.85
C ILE A 121 -7.49 0.67 8.74
N VAL A 122 -8.29 1.26 9.65
CA VAL A 122 -9.75 1.08 9.66
C VAL A 122 -10.36 1.59 8.35
N LEU A 123 -9.98 2.79 7.92
CA LEU A 123 -10.47 3.39 6.67
C LEU A 123 -10.03 2.59 5.45
N SER A 124 -8.80 2.07 5.44
CA SER A 124 -8.31 1.22 4.35
C SER A 124 -9.17 -0.03 4.18
N ILE A 125 -9.58 -0.66 5.27
CA ILE A 125 -10.46 -1.85 5.21
C ILE A 125 -11.82 -1.47 4.62
N ILE A 126 -12.41 -0.36 5.07
CA ILE A 126 -13.72 0.11 4.61
C ILE A 126 -13.66 0.47 3.12
N VAL A 127 -12.69 1.30 2.73
CA VAL A 127 -12.50 1.75 1.35
C VAL A 127 -12.17 0.56 0.44
N SER A 128 -11.31 -0.36 0.86
CA SER A 128 -10.96 -1.53 0.03
C SER A 128 -12.15 -2.44 -0.25
N LYS A 129 -13.05 -2.61 0.72
CA LYS A 129 -14.31 -3.35 0.53
C LYS A 129 -15.25 -2.63 -0.42
N LEU A 130 -15.40 -1.31 -0.28
CA LEU A 130 -16.25 -0.50 -1.16
C LEU A 130 -15.78 -0.53 -2.62
N PHE A 131 -14.46 -0.49 -2.85
CA PHE A 131 -13.87 -0.50 -4.18
C PHE A 131 -13.60 -1.91 -4.74
N GLY A 132 -14.00 -2.98 -4.03
CA GLY A 132 -13.79 -4.37 -4.46
C GLY A 132 -12.30 -4.69 -4.73
N LEU A 133 -11.40 -4.11 -3.94
CA LEU A 133 -9.95 -4.24 -4.08
C LEU A 133 -9.36 -5.38 -3.24
N GLN A 134 -10.19 -6.07 -2.45
CA GLN A 134 -9.85 -7.27 -1.66
C GLN A 134 -10.72 -8.45 -2.06
#